data_AF-A0AAE8HV75-F1
#
_entry.id   AF-A0AAE8HV75-F1
#
_cell.length_a   1.000
_cell.length_b   1.000
_cell.length_c   1.000
_cell.angle_alpha   90.00
_cell.angle_beta   90.00
_cell.angle_gamma   90.00
#
_symmetry.space_group_name_H-M   'P 1'
#
loop_
_entity.id
_entity.type
_entity.pdbx_description
1 polymer ?
#
loop_
_entity_poly.entity_id
_entity_poly.type
_entity_poly.pdbx_seq_one_letter_code
_entity_poly.pdbx_strand_id
1 'polypeptide(L)'
;MKQEIMTWLETQAATQEWLEKHYRGRMAYQTSRGKIFALSFSDYVDLWGLRKLKQVAKLIEEGKLTKRMRHPDRGWVLSWTSKEARETGVMNITTARILQRNSSKHRFYLKAGDTHTDTAKRKIGDAKRGKSLSEDHKQAIREARIGVAQSAGHKAKRIAAMKATKQRQREAKAQLAVQPA
;
A
#
# COMPACT_ATOMS: atom_id res chain seq x y z
N MET A 1 3.57 -30.36 -12.62
CA MET A 1 2.93 -29.03 -12.46
C MET A 1 3.37 -28.01 -13.50
N LYS A 2 4.63 -27.54 -13.52
CA LYS A 2 5.07 -26.51 -14.49
C LYS A 2 4.91 -26.95 -15.96
N GLN A 3 5.29 -28.19 -16.29
CA GLN A 3 5.12 -28.78 -17.62
C GLN A 3 3.64 -28.86 -18.02
N GLU A 4 2.79 -29.39 -17.14
CA GLU A 4 1.34 -29.56 -17.38
C GLU A 4 0.63 -28.23 -17.65
N ILE A 5 1.01 -27.17 -16.94
CA ILE A 5 0.44 -25.83 -17.15
C ILE A 5 0.84 -25.30 -18.52
N MET A 6 2.10 -25.48 -18.92
CA MET A 6 2.58 -25.02 -20.23
C MET A 6 1.90 -25.79 -21.37
N THR A 7 1.81 -27.12 -21.28
CA THR A 7 1.10 -27.94 -22.28
C THR A 7 -0.38 -27.56 -22.38
N TRP A 8 -1.04 -27.31 -21.24
CA TRP A 8 -2.41 -26.80 -21.28
C TRP A 8 -2.49 -25.41 -21.94
N LEU A 9 -1.53 -24.52 -21.65
CA LEU A 9 -1.52 -23.15 -22.18
C LEU A 9 -1.29 -23.12 -23.70
N GLU A 10 -0.49 -24.04 -24.23
CA GLU A 10 -0.28 -24.20 -25.69
C GLU A 10 -1.60 -24.47 -26.44
N THR A 11 -2.59 -25.10 -25.79
CA THR A 11 -3.93 -25.30 -26.36
C THR A 11 -4.84 -24.06 -26.28
N GLN A 12 -4.36 -22.98 -25.67
CA GLN A 12 -5.16 -21.79 -25.29
C GLN A 12 -4.53 -20.51 -25.84
N ALA A 13 -4.44 -20.40 -27.18
CA ALA A 13 -3.72 -19.33 -27.88
C ALA A 13 -4.08 -17.91 -27.38
N ALA A 14 -5.37 -17.59 -27.24
CA ALA A 14 -5.80 -16.28 -26.75
C ALA A 14 -5.37 -16.00 -25.29
N THR A 15 -5.34 -17.04 -24.45
CA THR A 15 -4.87 -16.93 -23.06
C THR A 15 -3.35 -16.73 -23.02
N GLN A 16 -2.60 -17.44 -23.87
CA GLN A 16 -1.16 -17.29 -23.99
C GLN A 16 -0.78 -15.88 -24.45
N GLU A 17 -1.38 -15.39 -25.54
CA GLU A 17 -1.13 -14.04 -26.06
C GLU A 17 -1.40 -12.97 -25.00
N TRP A 18 -2.53 -13.10 -24.28
CA TRP A 18 -2.85 -12.19 -23.19
C TRP A 18 -1.82 -12.24 -22.06
N LEU A 19 -1.38 -13.44 -21.66
CA LEU A 19 -0.36 -13.61 -20.62
C LEU A 19 0.98 -13.02 -21.03
N GLU A 20 1.42 -13.21 -22.27
CA GLU A 20 2.66 -12.63 -22.78
C GLU A 20 2.62 -11.10 -22.76
N LYS A 21 1.53 -10.51 -23.24
CA LYS A 21 1.33 -9.06 -23.18
C LYS A 21 1.31 -8.57 -21.73
N HIS A 22 0.61 -9.28 -20.86
CA HIS A 22 0.54 -8.92 -19.45
C HIS A 22 1.90 -9.06 -18.75
N TYR A 23 2.66 -10.12 -19.03
CA TYR A 23 4.02 -10.33 -18.55
C TYR A 23 4.95 -9.17 -18.93
N ARG A 24 5.01 -8.82 -20.23
CA ARG A 24 5.84 -7.71 -20.73
C ARG A 24 5.48 -6.40 -20.04
N GLY A 25 4.18 -6.12 -19.89
CA GLY A 25 3.70 -4.93 -19.18
C GLY A 25 4.10 -4.91 -17.70
N ARG A 26 4.14 -6.06 -17.01
CA ARG A 26 4.61 -6.15 -15.62
C ARG A 26 6.12 -6.01 -15.51
N MET A 27 6.87 -6.63 -16.40
CA MET A 27 8.32 -6.47 -16.48
C MET A 27 8.71 -5.00 -16.64
N ALA A 28 8.13 -4.29 -17.61
CA ALA A 28 8.37 -2.86 -17.84
C ALA A 28 7.97 -1.99 -16.64
N TYR A 29 6.85 -2.31 -15.99
CA TYR A 29 6.38 -1.56 -14.82
C TYR A 29 7.29 -1.72 -13.58
N GLN A 30 7.84 -2.91 -13.36
CA GLN A 30 8.71 -3.15 -12.20
C GLN A 30 10.11 -2.59 -12.44
N THR A 31 10.67 -2.80 -13.65
CA THR A 31 11.99 -2.30 -14.04
C THR A 31 12.05 -0.77 -14.05
N SER A 32 11.02 -0.09 -14.57
CA SER A 32 10.92 1.38 -14.52
C SER A 32 10.85 1.96 -13.10
N ARG A 33 10.66 1.12 -12.07
CA ARG A 33 10.66 1.49 -10.65
C ARG A 33 11.89 1.00 -9.89
N GLY A 34 12.95 0.65 -10.63
CA GLY A 34 14.22 0.21 -10.07
C GLY A 34 14.14 -1.14 -9.37
N LYS A 35 13.20 -2.01 -9.75
CA LYS A 35 13.12 -3.39 -9.25
C LYS A 35 13.77 -4.34 -10.25
N ILE A 36 14.51 -5.32 -9.74
CA ILE A 36 15.11 -6.38 -10.54
C ILE A 36 14.01 -7.38 -10.87
N PHE A 37 13.73 -7.59 -12.15
CA PHE A 37 12.71 -8.52 -12.61
C PHE A 37 13.38 -9.82 -13.06
N ALA A 38 13.52 -10.77 -12.13
CA ALA A 38 14.16 -12.07 -12.30
C ALA A 38 13.12 -13.20 -12.39
N LEU A 39 12.04 -12.97 -13.14
CA LEU A 39 11.04 -13.97 -13.50
C LEU A 39 11.18 -14.25 -14.99
N SER A 40 11.33 -15.52 -15.38
CA SER A 40 11.08 -15.91 -16.77
C SER A 40 9.57 -15.90 -17.06
N PHE A 41 9.19 -15.97 -18.35
CA PHE A 41 7.78 -16.13 -18.70
C PHE A 41 7.19 -17.41 -18.10
N SER A 42 7.95 -18.50 -18.11
CA SER A 42 7.52 -19.78 -17.53
C SER A 42 7.28 -19.69 -16.01
N ASP A 43 8.12 -18.95 -15.28
CA ASP A 43 7.92 -18.72 -13.84
C ASP A 43 6.70 -17.85 -13.61
N TYR A 44 6.52 -16.83 -14.45
CA TYR A 44 5.37 -15.95 -14.38
C TYR A 44 4.05 -16.71 -14.55
N VAL A 45 3.98 -17.62 -15.52
CA VAL A 45 2.81 -18.50 -15.74
C VAL A 45 2.57 -19.40 -14.53
N ASP A 46 3.62 -19.97 -13.95
CA ASP A 46 3.53 -20.82 -12.77
C ASP A 46 2.92 -20.08 -11.55
N LEU A 47 3.24 -18.78 -11.37
CA LEU A 47 2.64 -17.96 -10.31
C LEU A 47 1.10 -17.83 -10.39
N TRP A 48 0.52 -17.96 -11.59
CA TRP A 48 -0.93 -17.98 -11.74
C TRP A 48 -1.52 -19.29 -11.23
N GLY A 49 -0.90 -20.41 -11.58
CA GLY A 49 -1.41 -21.75 -11.35
C GLY A 49 -2.63 -22.08 -12.22
N LEU A 50 -2.84 -23.37 -12.49
CA LEU A 50 -3.82 -23.84 -13.48
C LEU A 50 -5.25 -23.34 -13.24
N ARG A 51 -5.71 -23.33 -11.98
CA ARG A 51 -7.08 -22.89 -11.64
C ARG A 51 -7.35 -21.44 -12.05
N LYS A 52 -6.40 -20.53 -11.83
CA LYS A 52 -6.58 -19.12 -12.21
C LYS A 52 -6.49 -18.97 -13.72
N LEU A 53 -5.60 -19.71 -14.37
CA LEU A 53 -5.45 -19.69 -15.81
C LEU A 53 -6.71 -20.16 -16.53
N LYS A 54 -7.33 -21.26 -16.08
CA LYS A 54 -8.65 -21.70 -16.58
C LYS A 54 -9.73 -20.64 -16.40
N GLN A 55 -9.70 -19.91 -15.28
CA GLN A 55 -10.62 -18.79 -15.06
C GLN A 55 -10.34 -17.61 -16.01
N VAL A 56 -9.07 -17.32 -16.32
CA VAL A 56 -8.69 -16.29 -17.30
C VAL A 56 -9.18 -16.69 -18.68
N ALA A 57 -8.94 -17.93 -19.13
CA ALA A 57 -9.42 -18.44 -20.41
C ALA A 57 -10.94 -18.27 -20.56
N LYS A 58 -11.71 -18.74 -19.57
CA LYS A 58 -13.17 -18.55 -19.54
C LYS A 58 -13.59 -17.08 -19.64
N LEU A 59 -12.89 -16.18 -18.96
CA LEU A 59 -13.21 -14.74 -19.02
C LEU A 59 -12.83 -14.08 -20.34
N ILE A 60 -11.86 -14.63 -21.07
CA ILE A 60 -11.51 -14.19 -22.43
C ILE A 60 -12.62 -14.60 -23.39
N GLU A 61 -13.03 -15.87 -23.34
CA GLU A 61 -14.13 -16.40 -24.16
C GLU A 61 -15.43 -15.61 -23.93
N GLU A 62 -15.74 -15.27 -22.68
CA GLU A 62 -16.92 -14.46 -22.34
C GLU A 62 -16.76 -12.94 -22.64
N GLY A 63 -15.59 -12.48 -23.09
CA GLY A 63 -15.31 -11.05 -23.32
C GLY A 63 -15.27 -10.19 -22.04
N LYS A 64 -15.22 -10.81 -20.85
CA LYS A 64 -15.33 -10.14 -19.54
C LYS A 64 -13.99 -9.87 -18.87
N LEU A 65 -12.88 -10.36 -19.43
CA LEU A 65 -11.56 -10.25 -18.81
C LEU A 65 -11.16 -8.79 -18.52
N THR A 66 -11.38 -7.87 -19.47
CA THR A 66 -11.05 -6.45 -19.29
C THR A 66 -11.80 -5.83 -18.11
N LYS A 67 -13.11 -6.08 -18.02
CA LYS A 67 -13.94 -5.64 -16.87
C LYS A 67 -13.43 -6.24 -15.57
N ARG A 68 -13.09 -7.53 -15.58
CA ARG A 68 -12.53 -8.25 -14.42
C ARG A 68 -11.20 -7.64 -13.95
N MET A 69 -10.30 -7.27 -14.86
CA MET A 69 -8.97 -6.72 -14.56
C MET A 69 -9.01 -5.26 -14.10
N ARG A 70 -9.96 -4.47 -14.62
CA ARG A 70 -10.17 -3.07 -14.22
C ARG A 70 -10.89 -2.92 -12.87
N HIS A 71 -11.49 -3.99 -12.35
CA HIS A 71 -12.17 -3.96 -11.06
C HIS A 71 -11.21 -3.54 -9.93
N PRO A 72 -11.58 -2.57 -9.07
CA PRO A 72 -10.70 -2.00 -8.05
C PRO A 72 -10.18 -3.05 -7.06
N ASP A 73 -11.06 -3.94 -6.59
CA ASP A 73 -10.68 -4.93 -5.57
C ASP A 73 -10.32 -6.30 -6.13
N ARG A 74 -11.09 -6.77 -7.11
CA ARG A 74 -11.00 -8.15 -7.56
C ARG A 74 -9.88 -8.36 -8.57
N GLY A 75 -9.46 -7.34 -9.32
CA GLY A 75 -8.50 -7.48 -10.42
C GLY A 75 -7.20 -8.16 -9.97
N TRP A 76 -6.62 -9.01 -10.81
CA TRP A 76 -5.35 -9.67 -10.48
C TRP A 76 -4.16 -8.74 -10.70
N VAL A 77 -3.18 -8.84 -9.81
CA VAL A 77 -1.94 -8.08 -9.84
C VAL A 77 -0.76 -8.97 -9.52
N LEU A 78 0.38 -8.66 -10.13
CA LEU A 78 1.69 -9.16 -9.71
C LEU A 78 2.15 -8.33 -8.50
N SER A 79 2.33 -9.01 -7.37
CA SER A 79 2.70 -8.39 -6.11
C SER A 79 3.76 -9.24 -5.39
N TRP A 80 4.20 -8.76 -4.23
CA TRP A 80 5.21 -9.43 -3.42
C TRP A 80 4.55 -10.39 -2.42
N THR A 81 5.25 -11.45 -2.06
CA THR A 81 4.80 -12.43 -1.06
C THR A 81 4.76 -11.82 0.35
N SER A 82 5.71 -10.95 0.69
CA SER A 82 5.82 -10.30 1.99
C SER A 82 6.47 -8.90 1.92
N LYS A 83 6.54 -8.19 3.05
CA LYS A 83 7.20 -6.87 3.15
C LYS A 83 8.72 -7.04 2.94
N GLU A 84 9.28 -8.07 3.54
CA GLU A 84 10.70 -8.44 3.48
C GLU A 84 11.10 -8.78 2.04
N ALA A 85 10.29 -9.58 1.34
CA ALA A 85 10.50 -9.89 -0.08
C ALA A 85 10.47 -8.63 -0.96
N ARG A 86 9.68 -7.63 -0.59
CA ARG A 86 9.62 -6.35 -1.32
C ARG A 86 10.85 -5.47 -1.08
N GLU A 87 11.45 -5.57 0.10
CA GLU A 87 12.64 -4.82 0.49
C GLU A 87 13.89 -5.30 -0.24
N THR A 88 14.02 -6.62 -0.50
CA THR A 88 15.13 -7.16 -1.32
C THR A 88 15.15 -6.57 -2.74
N GLY A 89 13.99 -6.18 -3.27
CA GLY A 89 13.87 -5.54 -4.58
C GLY A 89 14.06 -6.47 -5.78
N VAL A 90 14.27 -7.77 -5.55
CA VAL A 90 14.43 -8.81 -6.59
C VAL A 90 13.16 -9.62 -6.71
N MET A 91 12.43 -9.43 -7.80
CA MET A 91 11.17 -10.13 -8.10
C MET A 91 11.46 -11.42 -8.86
N ASN A 92 11.35 -12.56 -8.19
CA ASN A 92 11.58 -13.91 -8.71
C ASN A 92 10.43 -14.86 -8.25
N ILE A 93 10.52 -16.16 -8.56
CA ILE A 93 9.45 -17.12 -8.26
C ILE A 93 9.13 -17.23 -6.75
N THR A 94 10.09 -17.01 -5.87
CA THR A 94 9.92 -17.16 -4.41
C THR A 94 9.41 -15.88 -3.74
N THR A 95 9.71 -14.71 -4.31
CA THR A 95 9.36 -13.39 -3.76
C THR A 95 8.11 -12.79 -4.40
N ALA A 96 7.70 -13.27 -5.57
CA ALA A 96 6.57 -12.77 -6.33
C ALA A 96 5.32 -13.66 -6.18
N ARG A 97 4.15 -13.07 -6.40
CA ARG A 97 2.88 -13.80 -6.43
C ARG A 97 1.80 -13.07 -7.22
N ILE A 98 0.91 -13.84 -7.87
CA ILE A 98 -0.32 -13.32 -8.45
C ILE A 98 -1.47 -13.41 -7.44
N LEU A 99 -2.09 -12.28 -7.14
CA LEU A 99 -3.19 -12.17 -6.18
C LEU A 99 -4.14 -11.01 -6.53
N GLN A 100 -5.28 -10.93 -5.85
CA GLN A 100 -6.27 -9.87 -6.10
C GLN A 100 -5.81 -8.54 -5.50
N ARG A 101 -6.16 -7.40 -6.13
CA ARG A 101 -5.81 -6.05 -5.66
C ARG A 101 -6.15 -5.83 -4.19
N ASN A 102 -7.33 -6.28 -3.74
CA ASN A 102 -7.74 -6.13 -2.34
C ASN A 102 -6.81 -6.89 -1.39
N SER A 103 -6.51 -8.14 -1.71
CA SER A 103 -5.55 -8.94 -0.94
C SER A 103 -4.16 -8.31 -0.95
N SER A 104 -3.74 -7.68 -2.06
CA SER A 104 -2.47 -6.96 -2.13
C SER A 104 -2.47 -5.75 -1.22
N LYS A 105 -3.55 -4.97 -1.23
CA LYS A 105 -3.71 -3.74 -0.45
C LYS A 105 -3.53 -4.04 1.04
N HIS A 106 -4.27 -5.01 1.56
CA HIS A 106 -4.23 -5.36 2.97
C HIS A 106 -2.94 -6.06 3.41
N ARG A 107 -2.24 -6.75 2.50
CA ARG A 107 -0.97 -7.45 2.81
C ARG A 107 0.12 -6.51 3.33
N PHE A 108 0.16 -5.28 2.83
CA PHE A 108 1.19 -4.30 3.21
C PHE A 108 0.69 -3.28 4.23
N TYR A 109 -0.46 -3.51 4.85
CA TYR A 109 -0.90 -2.69 5.97
C TYR A 109 0.04 -2.87 7.16
N LEU A 110 0.10 -1.83 8.00
CA LEU A 110 0.72 -1.95 9.30
C LEU A 110 -0.11 -2.93 10.13
N LYS A 111 0.55 -3.93 10.70
CA LYS A 111 -0.06 -4.88 11.62
C LYS A 111 -0.06 -4.31 13.03
N ALA A 112 -0.80 -4.94 13.94
CA ALA A 112 -0.72 -4.61 15.36
C ALA A 112 0.73 -4.74 15.84
N GLY A 113 1.24 -3.70 16.49
CA GLY A 113 2.65 -3.59 16.92
C GLY A 113 3.57 -2.89 15.93
N ASP A 114 3.21 -2.79 14.64
CA ASP A 114 4.00 -2.02 13.68
C ASP A 114 3.91 -0.51 13.99
N THR A 115 5.03 0.19 13.89
CA THR A 115 5.07 1.65 14.03
C THR A 115 5.28 2.31 12.68
N HIS A 116 4.64 3.46 12.46
CA HIS A 116 4.93 4.29 11.29
C HIS A 116 6.41 4.71 11.29
N THR A 117 7.05 4.70 10.12
CA THR A 117 8.34 5.35 9.93
C THR A 117 8.22 6.86 10.22
N ASP A 118 9.31 7.50 10.61
CA ASP A 118 9.27 8.94 10.90
C ASP A 118 8.92 9.77 9.65
N THR A 119 9.31 9.27 8.47
CA THR A 119 8.90 9.84 7.18
C THR A 119 7.38 9.76 6.98
N ALA A 120 6.74 8.63 7.34
CA ALA A 120 5.29 8.49 7.28
C ALA A 120 4.60 9.38 8.32
N LYS A 121 5.11 9.42 9.57
CA LYS A 121 4.59 10.32 10.62
C LYS A 121 4.64 11.78 10.18
N ARG A 122 5.75 12.21 9.58
CA ARG A 122 5.92 13.56 9.04
C ARG A 122 4.90 13.87 7.95
N LYS A 123 4.77 12.99 6.94
CA LYS A 123 3.78 13.17 5.85
C LYS A 123 2.35 13.25 6.38
N ILE A 124 1.99 12.40 7.35
CA ILE A 124 0.67 12.43 7.99
C ILE A 124 0.47 13.75 8.74
N GLY A 125 1.50 14.20 9.47
CA GLY A 125 1.49 15.48 10.17
C GLY A 125 1.31 16.66 9.22
N ASP A 126 2.10 16.73 8.15
CA ASP A 126 2.04 17.79 7.15
C ASP A 126 0.68 17.81 6.44
N ALA A 127 0.11 16.65 6.12
CA ALA A 127 -1.20 16.54 5.50
C ALA A 127 -2.36 17.03 6.39
N LYS A 128 -2.19 17.03 7.72
CA LYS A 128 -3.19 17.46 8.70
C LYS A 128 -2.94 18.88 9.23
N ARG A 129 -1.69 19.36 9.18
CA ARG A 129 -1.32 20.67 9.72
C ARG A 129 -2.09 21.78 9.01
N GLY A 130 -2.65 22.72 9.77
CA GLY A 130 -3.38 23.87 9.26
C GLY A 130 -4.79 23.57 8.74
N LYS A 131 -5.24 22.31 8.71
CA LYS A 131 -6.61 21.97 8.29
C LYS A 131 -7.56 22.06 9.48
N SER A 132 -8.56 22.92 9.36
CA SER A 132 -9.66 23.02 10.32
C SER A 132 -10.50 21.74 10.32
N LEU A 133 -10.93 21.31 11.50
CA LEU A 133 -11.96 20.28 11.62
C LEU A 133 -13.31 20.86 11.18
N SER A 134 -14.16 20.02 10.56
CA SER A 134 -15.55 20.38 10.29
C SER A 134 -16.31 20.59 11.60
N GLU A 135 -17.41 21.36 11.55
CA GLU A 135 -18.25 21.58 12.74
C GLU A 135 -18.81 20.27 13.29
N ASP A 136 -19.28 19.36 12.44
CA ASP A 136 -19.74 18.02 12.86
C ASP A 136 -18.68 17.25 13.65
N HIS A 137 -17.42 17.34 13.21
CA HIS A 137 -16.31 16.68 13.90
C HIS A 137 -16.01 17.36 15.24
N LYS A 138 -16.07 18.69 15.32
CA LYS A 138 -15.92 19.43 16.58
C LYS A 138 -17.03 19.05 17.57
N GLN A 139 -18.26 18.95 17.09
CA GLN A 139 -19.42 18.59 17.90
C GLN A 139 -19.30 17.15 18.42
N ALA A 140 -18.93 16.19 17.57
CA ALA A 140 -18.68 14.81 17.99
C ALA A 140 -17.57 14.70 19.06
N ILE A 141 -16.48 15.47 18.91
CA ILE A 141 -15.42 15.53 19.93
C ILE A 141 -15.95 16.12 21.25
N ARG A 142 -16.80 17.14 21.18
CA ARG A 142 -17.40 17.77 22.35
C ARG A 142 -18.28 16.77 23.09
N GLU A 143 -19.20 16.12 22.40
CA GLU A 143 -20.11 15.11 22.97
C GLU A 143 -19.35 13.97 23.63
N ALA A 144 -18.31 13.44 22.98
CA ALA A 144 -17.48 12.38 23.54
C ALA A 144 -16.67 12.81 24.78
N ARG A 145 -16.54 14.11 25.05
CA ARG A 145 -15.74 14.66 26.17
C ARG A 145 -16.58 15.23 27.31
N ILE A 146 -17.85 15.55 27.07
CA ILE A 146 -18.74 16.04 28.14
C ILE A 146 -18.88 14.94 29.20
N GLY A 147 -18.69 15.31 30.47
CA GLY A 147 -18.81 14.38 31.61
C GLY A 147 -17.64 13.40 31.80
N VAL A 148 -16.67 13.33 30.89
CA VAL A 148 -15.54 12.39 31.00
C VAL A 148 -14.40 13.02 31.79
N ALA A 149 -14.15 12.51 33.00
CA ALA A 149 -13.04 12.95 33.84
C ALA A 149 -11.69 12.56 33.21
N GLN A 150 -10.77 13.53 33.11
CA GLN A 150 -9.41 13.27 32.65
C GLN A 150 -8.56 12.64 33.77
N SER A 151 -7.82 11.58 33.45
CA SER A 151 -6.87 10.97 34.38
C SER A 151 -5.74 11.94 34.78
N ALA A 152 -5.18 11.75 35.97
CA ALA A 152 -4.10 12.59 36.50
C ALA A 152 -2.88 12.65 35.55
N GLY A 153 -2.47 11.51 34.99
CA GLY A 153 -1.38 11.44 34.02
C GLY A 153 -1.68 12.22 32.73
N HIS A 154 -2.93 12.24 32.26
CA HIS A 154 -3.32 13.02 31.09
C HIS A 154 -3.28 14.53 31.38
N LYS A 155 -3.74 14.95 32.57
CA LYS A 155 -3.66 16.35 33.02
C LYS A 155 -2.21 16.83 33.08
N ALA A 156 -1.32 16.02 33.67
CA ALA A 156 0.11 16.34 33.78
C ALA A 156 0.76 16.52 32.39
N LYS A 157 0.51 15.59 31.45
CA LYS A 157 1.00 15.68 30.06
C LYS A 157 0.51 16.94 29.36
N ARG A 158 -0.76 17.31 29.53
CA ARG A 158 -1.32 18.55 28.94
C ARG A 158 -0.62 19.79 29.48
N ILE A 159 -0.43 19.88 30.80
CA ILE A 159 0.24 21.01 31.44
C ILE A 159 1.69 21.13 30.94
N ALA A 160 2.43 20.02 30.88
CA ALA A 160 3.80 19.99 30.37
C ALA A 160 3.87 20.47 28.91
N ALA A 161 2.97 20.00 28.04
CA ALA A 161 2.91 20.42 26.64
C ALA A 161 2.60 21.92 26.49
N MET A 162 1.68 22.46 27.30
CA MET A 162 1.37 23.89 27.33
C MET A 162 2.60 24.72 27.75
N LYS A 163 3.31 24.30 28.81
CA LYS A 163 4.54 24.96 29.26
C LYS A 163 5.62 24.96 28.18
N ALA A 164 5.88 23.80 27.57
CA ALA A 164 6.86 23.67 26.48
C ALA A 164 6.51 24.53 25.25
N THR A 165 5.22 24.71 24.96
CA THR A 165 4.77 25.55 23.85
C THR A 165 4.99 27.03 24.17
N LYS A 166 4.64 27.49 25.39
CA LYS A 166 4.93 28.86 25.83
C LYS A 166 6.43 29.15 25.82
N GLN A 167 7.25 28.20 26.25
CA GLN A 167 8.70 28.36 26.25
C GLN A 167 9.24 28.56 24.83
N ARG A 168 8.86 27.70 23.87
CA ARG A 168 9.25 27.85 22.45
C ARG A 168 8.80 29.18 21.86
N GLN A 169 7.61 29.68 22.22
CA GLN A 169 7.13 30.98 21.76
C GLN A 169 7.97 32.14 22.34
N ARG A 170 8.38 32.05 23.60
CA ARG A 170 9.28 33.04 24.22
C ARG A 170 10.66 33.04 23.57
N GLU A 171 11.23 31.87 23.34
CA GLU A 171 12.53 31.71 22.67
C GLU A 171 12.49 32.23 21.22
N ALA A 172 11.45 31.88 20.46
CA ALA A 172 11.26 32.39 19.10
C ALA A 172 11.12 33.92 19.07
N LYS A 173 10.37 34.50 20.02
CA LYS A 173 10.24 35.97 20.16
C LYS A 173 11.57 36.62 20.54
N ALA A 174 12.35 35.99 21.42
CA ALA A 174 13.67 36.49 21.82
C ALA A 174 14.66 36.42 20.64
N GLN A 175 14.65 35.36 19.84
CA GLN A 175 15.49 35.23 18.65
C GLN A 175 15.15 36.26 17.56
N LEU A 176 13.86 36.53 17.35
CA LEU A 176 13.39 37.60 16.45
C LEU A 176 13.81 39.00 16.91
N ALA A 177 13.97 39.22 18.21
CA ALA A 177 14.42 40.49 18.78
C ALA A 177 15.94 40.71 18.69
N VAL A 178 16.73 39.66 18.39
CA VAL A 178 18.20 39.69 18.36
C VAL A 178 18.76 39.69 16.94
N GLN A 179 17.95 39.41 15.90
CA GLN A 179 18.39 39.57 14.50
C GLN A 179 18.34 41.06 14.09
N PRO A 180 19.49 41.70 13.78
CA PRO A 180 19.49 43.06 13.24
C PRO A 180 18.94 43.06 11.80
N ALA A 181 18.26 44.15 11.44
CA ALA A 181 17.71 44.41 10.11
C ALA A 181 18.79 44.47 9.02
#